data_AF-A0A1F5UC17-F1
#
_entry.id   AF-A0A1F5UC17-F1
#
_cell.length_a   1.000
_cell.length_b   1.000
_cell.length_c   1.000
_cell.angle_alpha   90.00
_cell.angle_beta   90.00
_cell.angle_gamma   90.00
#
_symmetry.space_group_name_H-M   'P 1'
#
loop_
_entity.id
_entity.type
_entity.pdbx_description
1 polymer ?
#
loop_
_entity_poly.entity_id
_entity_poly.type
_entity_poly.pdbx_seq_one_letter_code
_entity_poly.pdbx_strand_id
1 'polypeptide(L)'
;MAFDGRYKYCYSESGGIEELYDLKKDKNELRNLSKNRSCKNKLKSMRTYVIEWCKKNRDSNMLDNKGKLKISKIDVKYFRKAPEKVLGWRKY
;
A
#
# COMPACT_ATOMS: atom_id res chain seq x y z
N MET A 1 4.40 -3.08 -3.92
CA MET A 1 5.42 -2.40 -3.06
C MET A 1 6.57 -1.96 -3.94
N ALA A 2 7.27 -0.88 -3.59
CA ALA A 2 8.47 -0.41 -4.28
C ALA A 2 9.55 0.06 -3.29
N PHE A 3 10.82 -0.10 -3.67
CA PHE A 3 11.98 0.34 -2.90
C PHE A 3 12.97 1.03 -3.84
N ASP A 4 13.51 2.18 -3.42
CA ASP A 4 14.41 3.00 -4.24
C ASP A 4 15.87 3.04 -3.74
N GLY A 5 16.23 2.16 -2.81
CA GLY A 5 17.53 2.17 -2.14
C GLY A 5 17.54 2.88 -0.78
N ARG A 6 16.51 3.66 -0.45
CA ARG A 6 16.36 4.30 0.87
C ARG A 6 14.95 4.25 1.42
N TYR A 7 13.97 4.62 0.60
CA TYR A 7 12.57 4.66 0.96
C TYR A 7 11.85 3.44 0.44
N LYS A 8 11.08 2.81 1.31
CA LYS A 8 10.16 1.73 0.97
C LYS A 8 8.74 2.26 0.97
N TYR A 9 8.01 2.01 -0.10
CA TYR A 9 6.63 2.41 -0.30
C TYR A 9 5.73 1.19 -0.47
N CYS A 10 4.66 1.15 0.32
CA CYS A 10 3.66 0.10 0.29
C CYS A 10 2.29 0.72 -0.01
N TYR A 11 1.51 0.01 -0.81
CA TYR A 11 0.14 0.37 -1.10
C TYR A 11 -0.75 -0.84 -0.87
N SER A 12 -1.85 -0.63 -0.17
CA SER A 12 -2.94 -1.59 -0.02
C SER A 12 -4.18 -1.05 -0.72
N GLU A 13 -4.67 -1.77 -1.74
CA GLU A 13 -5.96 -1.48 -2.37
C GLU A 13 -7.08 -1.52 -1.32
N SER A 14 -7.00 -2.43 -0.35
CA SER A 14 -7.94 -2.53 0.76
C SER A 14 -7.84 -1.27 1.63
N GLY A 15 -8.87 -0.42 1.53
CA GLY A 15 -8.93 0.86 2.24
C GLY A 15 -8.02 1.95 1.67
N GLY A 16 -7.30 1.70 0.57
CA GLY A 16 -6.45 2.69 -0.08
C GLY A 16 -5.31 3.18 0.81
N ILE A 17 -4.76 2.30 1.64
CA ILE A 17 -3.77 2.65 2.66
C ILE A 17 -2.39 2.77 2.01
N GLU A 18 -1.72 3.88 2.32
CA GLU A 18 -0.35 4.16 1.90
C GLU A 18 0.61 4.13 3.09
N GLU A 19 1.77 3.54 2.85
CA GLU A 19 2.85 3.49 3.81
C GLU A 19 4.17 3.92 3.16
N LEU A 20 4.96 4.69 3.90
CA LEU A 20 6.27 5.15 3.47
C LEU A 20 7.26 5.06 4.63
N TYR A 21 8.37 4.35 4.44
CA TYR A 21 9.39 4.13 5.46
C TYR A 21 10.75 4.63 4.96
N ASP A 22 11.50 5.37 5.79
CA ASP A 22 12.89 5.76 5.51
C ASP A 22 13.84 4.74 6.13
N LEU A 23 14.25 3.73 5.37
CA LEU A 23 15.06 2.62 5.90
C LEU A 23 16.47 3.05 6.33
N LYS A 24 16.92 4.24 5.93
CA LYS A 24 18.18 4.79 6.43
C LYS A 24 18.05 5.24 7.90
N LYS A 25 16.89 5.76 8.29
CA LYS A 25 16.63 6.27 9.65
C LYS A 25 15.89 5.26 10.53
N ASP A 26 15.08 4.40 9.93
CA ASP A 26 14.20 3.44 10.58
C ASP A 26 14.24 2.11 9.82
N LYS A 27 15.27 1.31 10.10
CA LYS A 27 15.48 -0.01 9.48
C LYS A 27 14.38 -1.01 9.81
N ASN A 28 13.66 -0.79 10.91
CA ASN A 28 12.64 -1.68 11.42
C ASN A 28 11.22 -1.27 10.99
N GLU A 29 11.08 -0.22 10.16
CA GLU A 29 9.80 0.22 9.58
C GLU A 29 8.71 0.51 10.63
N LEU A 30 9.12 1.02 11.80
CA LEU A 30 8.20 1.27 12.91
C LEU A 30 7.36 2.53 12.70
N ARG A 31 7.82 3.45 11.85
CA ARG A 31 7.16 4.75 11.65
C ARG A 31 6.73 4.97 10.21
N ASN A 32 5.43 4.86 9.98
CA ASN A 32 4.82 5.23 8.71
C ASN A 32 4.86 6.77 8.50
N LEU A 33 5.57 7.20 7.45
CA LEU A 33 5.75 8.60 7.05
C LEU A 33 4.77 9.07 5.99
N SER A 34 3.78 8.26 5.58
CA SER A 34 2.83 8.62 4.51
C SER A 34 1.99 9.87 4.82
N LYS A 35 1.73 10.13 6.11
CA LYS A 35 1.02 11.34 6.58
C LYS A 35 1.97 12.50 6.95
N ASN A 36 3.28 12.30 6.86
CA ASN A 36 4.26 13.33 7.21
C ASN A 36 4.39 14.38 6.08
N ARG A 37 4.08 15.65 6.39
CA ARG A 37 4.11 16.76 5.43
C ARG A 37 5.48 16.92 4.77
N SER A 38 6.57 16.72 5.52
CA SER A 38 7.94 16.83 5.01
C SER A 38 8.29 15.75 3.98
N CYS A 39 7.55 14.64 3.98
CA CYS A 39 7.75 13.51 3.07
C CYS A 39 6.77 13.50 1.89
N LYS A 40 5.89 14.51 1.75
CA LYS A 40 4.83 14.56 0.73
C LYS A 40 5.35 14.40 -0.70
N ASN A 41 6.46 15.08 -1.03
CA ASN A 41 7.07 14.99 -2.36
C ASN A 41 7.63 13.59 -2.63
N LYS A 42 8.23 12.97 -1.60
CA LYS A 42 8.77 11.62 -1.72
C LYS A 42 7.68 10.58 -1.91
N LEU A 43 6.60 10.68 -1.12
CA LEU A 43 5.41 9.85 -1.27
C LEU A 43 4.84 9.95 -2.69
N LYS A 44 4.68 11.17 -3.21
CA LYS A 44 4.18 11.40 -4.58
C LYS A 44 5.08 10.73 -5.62
N SER A 45 6.40 10.89 -5.51
CA SER A 45 7.37 10.27 -6.42
C SER A 45 7.27 8.74 -6.41
N MET A 46 7.23 8.13 -5.23
CA MET A 46 7.11 6.66 -5.10
C MET A 46 5.77 6.15 -5.64
N ARG A 47 4.67 6.86 -5.36
CA ARG A 47 3.35 6.53 -5.91
C ARG A 47 3.34 6.56 -7.43
N THR A 48 3.89 7.62 -8.02
CA THR A 48 3.99 7.74 -9.48
C THR A 48 4.82 6.60 -10.06
N TYR A 49 5.95 6.25 -9.44
CA TYR A 49 6.74 5.11 -9.86
C TYR A 49 5.92 3.80 -9.90
N VAL A 50 5.15 3.50 -8.86
CA VAL A 50 4.30 2.30 -8.83
C VAL A 50 3.23 2.34 -9.91
N ILE A 51 2.55 3.47 -10.11
CA ILE A 51 1.53 3.61 -11.16
C ILE A 51 2.13 3.36 -12.55
N GLU A 52 3.28 3.97 -12.84
CA GLU A 52 3.95 3.79 -14.13
C GLU A 52 4.46 2.35 -14.29
N TRP A 53 4.91 1.72 -13.22
CA TRP A 53 5.27 0.30 -13.23
C TRP A 53 4.05 -0.58 -13.56
N CYS A 54 2.88 -0.34 -12.93
CA CYS A 54 1.66 -1.08 -13.24
C CYS A 54 1.25 -0.93 -14.70
N LYS A 55 1.28 0.30 -15.24
CA LYS A 55 0.99 0.56 -16.66
C LYS A 55 1.96 -0.19 -17.58
N LYS A 56 3.26 -0.10 -17.31
CA LYS A 56 4.31 -0.75 -18.11
C LYS A 56 4.14 -2.27 -18.15
N ASN A 57 3.77 -2.87 -17.02
CA ASN A 57 3.64 -4.33 -16.89
C ASN A 57 2.22 -4.84 -17.18
N ARG A 58 1.29 -3.98 -17.63
CA ARG A 58 -0.12 -4.31 -17.88
C ARG A 58 -0.82 -4.90 -16.65
N ASP A 59 -0.38 -4.51 -15.46
CA ASP A 59 -1.05 -4.83 -14.19
C ASP A 59 -2.21 -3.85 -13.97
N SER A 60 -3.28 -4.06 -14.74
CA SER A 60 -4.46 -3.20 -14.73
C SER A 60 -5.33 -3.37 -13.49
N ASN A 61 -5.21 -4.49 -12.77
CA ASN A 61 -6.04 -4.79 -11.61
C ASN A 61 -5.79 -3.83 -10.44
N MET A 62 -4.55 -3.33 -10.32
CA MET A 62 -4.14 -2.37 -9.29
C MET A 62 -4.53 -0.93 -9.59
N LEU A 63 -5.05 -0.65 -10.79
CA LEU A 63 -5.42 0.69 -11.25
C LEU A 63 -6.94 0.84 -11.39
N ASP A 64 -7.44 2.04 -11.14
CA ASP A 64 -8.81 2.42 -11.46
C ASP A 64 -8.93 2.86 -12.93
N ASN A 65 -10.17 3.10 -13.38
CA ASN A 65 -10.46 3.56 -14.74
C ASN A 65 -9.83 4.93 -15.09
N LYS A 66 -9.29 5.65 -14.10
CA LYS A 66 -8.59 6.94 -14.26
C LYS A 66 -7.06 6.78 -14.19
N GLY A 67 -6.55 5.54 -14.11
CA GLY A 67 -5.12 5.24 -14.01
C GLY A 67 -4.49 5.60 -12.67
N LYS A 68 -5.30 5.76 -11.61
CA LYS A 68 -4.84 5.93 -10.22
C LYS A 68 -4.86 4.58 -9.51
N LEU A 69 -4.18 4.48 -8.37
CA LEU A 69 -4.22 3.28 -7.55
C LEU A 69 -5.66 3.01 -7.07
N LYS A 70 -6.12 1.79 -7.30
CA LYS A 70 -7.49 1.35 -7.02
C LYS A 70 -7.74 1.22 -5.51
N ILE A 71 -8.90 1.67 -5.06
CA ILE A 71 -9.33 1.57 -3.65
C ILE A 71 -10.56 0.67 -3.56
N SER A 72 -10.44 -0.42 -2.81
CA SER A 72 -11.56 -1.31 -2.49
C SER A 72 -12.04 -1.10 -1.07
N LYS A 73 -13.36 -1.09 -0.88
CA LYS A 73 -13.98 -1.00 0.44
C LYS A 73 -13.75 -2.31 1.19
N ILE A 74 -13.33 -2.18 2.45
CA ILE A 74 -13.18 -3.33 3.34
C ILE A 74 -14.57 -3.67 3.88
N ASP A 75 -15.04 -4.91 3.64
CA ASP A 75 -16.25 -5.40 4.29
C ASP A 75 -15.94 -5.80 5.74
N VAL A 76 -16.09 -4.83 6.64
CA VAL A 76 -15.88 -5.03 8.08
C VAL A 76 -16.85 -6.06 8.67
N LYS A 77 -18.02 -6.30 8.05
CA LYS A 77 -19.00 -7.28 8.55
C LYS A 77 -18.51 -8.71 8.32
N TYR A 78 -17.79 -8.95 7.23
CA TYR A 78 -17.15 -10.24 6.98
C TYR A 78 -16.20 -10.63 8.11
N PHE A 79 -15.41 -9.67 8.62
CA PHE A 79 -14.47 -9.90 9.73
C PHE A 79 -15.11 -10.03 11.11
N ARG A 80 -16.39 -9.65 11.28
CA ARG A 80 -17.09 -9.82 12.56
C ARG A 80 -17.42 -11.27 12.87
N LYS A 81 -17.52 -12.12 11.85
CA LYS A 81 -17.61 -13.56 12.05
C LYS A 81 -16.20 -14.07 12.29
N ALA A 82 -15.75 -14.02 13.56
CA ALA A 82 -14.55 -14.73 13.94
C ALA A 82 -14.72 -16.20 13.49
N PRO A 83 -13.74 -16.79 12.78
CA PRO A 83 -13.82 -18.21 12.46
C PRO A 83 -13.86 -19.00 13.77
N GLU A 84 -15.05 -19.47 14.15
CA GLU A 84 -15.32 -20.15 15.43
C GLU A 84 -14.45 -21.40 15.66
N LYS A 85 -13.81 -21.90 14.60
CA LYS A 85 -13.07 -23.17 14.61
C LYS A 85 -11.61 -23.08 14.17
N VAL A 86 -11.10 -21.90 13.78
CA VAL A 86 -9.73 -21.81 13.25
C VAL A 86 -9.12 -20.44 13.54
N LEU A 87 -8.21 -20.40 14.52
CA LEU A 87 -7.26 -19.30 14.67
C LEU A 87 -6.21 -19.39 13.54
N GLY A 88 -6.01 -18.31 12.80
CA GLY A 88 -4.87 -18.15 11.88
C GLY A 88 -5.13 -18.36 10.38
N TRP A 89 -6.36 -18.64 9.93
CA TRP A 89 -6.63 -18.75 8.49
C TRP A 89 -6.92 -17.40 7.82
N ARG A 90 -6.05 -17.00 6.89
CA ARG A 90 -6.35 -16.02 5.83
C ARG A 90 -6.70 -16.80 4.57
N LYS A 91 -7.94 -16.71 4.11
CA LYS A 91 -8.31 -17.17 2.76
C LYS A 91 -7.82 -16.13 1.76
N TYR A 92 -6.98 -16.54 0.81
CA TYR A 92 -6.55 -15.75 -0.36
C TYR A 92 -7.62 -15.80 -1.44
#